data_AF-A0A917GKA6-F1
#
_entry.id   AF-A0A917GKA6-F1
#
_cell.length_a   1.000
_cell.length_b   1.000
_cell.length_c   1.000
_cell.angle_alpha   90.00
_cell.angle_beta   90.00
_cell.angle_gamma   90.00
#
_symmetry.space_group_name_H-M   'P 1'
#
loop_
_entity.id
_entity.type
_entity.pdbx_description
1 polymer ?
#
loop_
_entity_poly.entity_id
_entity_poly.type
_entity_poly.pdbx_seq_one_letter_code
_entity_poly.pdbx_strand_id
1 'polypeptide(L)'
;MKLKHQFVDFMPDIIQEGVIYISLEYKSVIHKCACGCGKEVNTPLHPTGWKMLYDGESISLKPSVGNWSFDCKSHYWITNNEIEWSLKWTNETIGKVRTIEDSERQEYYRDKDSENLDNDSSNLIDTPVSKPKTTSWLQKLIFWK
;
A
#
# COMPACT_ATOMS: atom_id res chain seq x y z
N MET A 1 10.23 -2.27 -19.27
CA MET A 1 9.17 -3.31 -19.37
C MET A 1 7.88 -2.68 -18.88
N LYS A 2 6.76 -2.87 -19.58
CA LYS A 2 5.45 -2.35 -19.16
C LYS A 2 4.58 -3.49 -18.63
N LEU A 3 3.98 -3.29 -17.47
CA LEU A 3 3.06 -4.21 -16.83
C LEU A 3 1.62 -3.92 -17.29
N LYS A 4 0.79 -4.95 -17.29
CA LYS A 4 -0.67 -4.79 -17.35
C LYS A 4 -1.19 -4.80 -15.92
N HIS A 5 -1.92 -3.76 -15.51
CA HIS A 5 -2.60 -3.78 -14.21
C HIS A 5 -3.96 -4.48 -14.33
N GLN A 6 -4.37 -5.17 -13.28
CA GLN A 6 -5.68 -5.79 -13.20
C GLN A 6 -6.24 -5.67 -11.78
N PHE A 7 -7.38 -5.00 -11.66
CA PHE A 7 -8.14 -5.00 -10.42
C PHE A 7 -8.89 -6.33 -10.27
N VAL A 8 -8.80 -6.90 -9.08
CA VAL A 8 -9.42 -8.17 -8.72
C VAL A 8 -10.00 -8.07 -7.31
N ASP A 9 -11.10 -8.77 -7.07
CA ASP A 9 -11.62 -8.89 -5.71
C ASP A 9 -10.69 -9.77 -4.88
N PHE A 10 -10.37 -10.96 -5.41
CA PHE A 10 -9.49 -11.95 -4.81
C PHE A 10 -8.22 -12.15 -5.64
N MET A 11 -7.09 -12.32 -4.96
CA MET A 11 -5.83 -12.63 -5.64
C MET A 11 -5.93 -14.00 -6.33
N PRO A 12 -5.48 -14.13 -7.59
CA PRO A 12 -5.51 -15.41 -8.28
C PRO A 12 -4.47 -16.36 -7.67
N ASP A 13 -4.76 -17.67 -7.71
CA ASP A 13 -3.84 -18.70 -7.22
C ASP A 13 -2.50 -18.72 -7.98
N ILE A 14 -2.50 -18.25 -9.23
CA ILE A 14 -1.32 -18.19 -10.09
C ILE A 14 -1.12 -16.76 -10.56
N ILE A 15 -0.04 -16.13 -10.07
CA ILE A 15 0.36 -14.80 -10.51
C ILE A 15 1.09 -14.90 -11.86
N GLN A 16 0.57 -14.20 -12.88
CA GLN A 16 1.16 -14.20 -14.22
C GLN A 16 2.32 -13.22 -14.35
N GLU A 17 3.29 -13.56 -15.21
CA GLU A 17 4.36 -12.64 -15.59
C GLU A 17 3.82 -11.44 -16.36
N GLY A 18 4.38 -10.25 -16.10
CA GLY A 18 3.96 -9.01 -16.77
C GLY A 18 2.60 -8.46 -16.33
N VAL A 19 1.93 -9.09 -15.34
CA VAL A 19 0.66 -8.60 -14.76
C VAL A 19 0.88 -8.18 -13.32
N ILE A 20 0.31 -7.03 -12.95
CA ILE A 20 0.23 -6.57 -11.57
C ILE A 20 -1.23 -6.60 -11.12
N TYR A 21 -1.52 -7.44 -10.13
CA TYR A 21 -2.85 -7.62 -9.57
C TYR A 21 -3.04 -6.69 -8.39
N ILE A 22 -4.21 -6.06 -8.32
CA ILE A 22 -4.57 -5.13 -7.25
C ILE A 22 -5.89 -5.57 -6.65
N SER A 23 -5.90 -5.86 -5.35
CA SER A 23 -7.13 -5.99 -4.56
C SER A 23 -7.22 -4.82 -3.59
N LEU A 24 -8.27 -4.02 -3.76
CA LEU A 24 -8.57 -2.92 -2.85
C LEU A 24 -9.17 -3.43 -1.54
N GLU A 25 -9.98 -4.50 -1.61
CA GLU A 25 -10.57 -5.17 -0.44
C GLU A 25 -9.48 -5.68 0.51
N TYR A 26 -8.51 -6.39 -0.03
CA TYR A 26 -7.37 -6.91 0.72
C TYR A 26 -6.19 -5.94 0.83
N LYS A 27 -6.33 -4.72 0.29
CA LYS A 27 -5.33 -3.66 0.33
C LYS A 27 -3.95 -4.19 -0.07
N SER A 28 -3.87 -4.93 -1.17
CA SER A 28 -2.65 -5.61 -1.58
C SER A 28 -2.46 -5.49 -3.08
N VAL A 29 -1.19 -5.38 -3.46
CA VAL A 29 -0.73 -5.41 -4.85
C VAL A 29 0.28 -6.53 -4.98
N ILE A 30 0.10 -7.40 -5.97
CA ILE A 30 0.96 -8.57 -6.18
C ILE A 30 1.37 -8.67 -7.65
N HIS A 31 2.66 -8.92 -7.89
CA HIS A 31 3.19 -9.22 -9.21
C HIS A 31 4.38 -10.17 -9.13
N LYS A 32 4.76 -10.75 -10.28
CA LYS A 32 6.04 -11.46 -10.39
C LYS A 32 7.21 -10.47 -10.41
N CYS A 33 8.30 -10.87 -9.77
CA CYS A 33 9.49 -10.04 -9.65
C CYS A 33 10.01 -9.61 -11.03
N ALA A 34 10.14 -8.30 -11.25
CA ALA A 34 10.48 -7.75 -12.56
C ALA A 34 11.86 -8.18 -13.10
N CYS A 35 12.71 -8.79 -12.28
CA CYS A 35 13.98 -9.37 -12.74
C CYS A 35 13.82 -10.71 -13.50
N GLY A 36 12.62 -11.30 -13.49
CA GLY A 36 12.35 -12.59 -14.13
C GLY A 36 12.69 -13.82 -13.30
N CYS A 37 12.95 -13.68 -11.99
CA CYS A 37 13.23 -14.84 -11.13
C CYS A 37 11.98 -15.65 -10.73
N GLY A 38 10.77 -15.23 -11.13
CA GLY A 38 9.50 -15.92 -10.87
C GLY A 38 8.98 -15.84 -9.42
N LYS A 39 9.69 -15.18 -8.50
CA LYS A 39 9.21 -14.93 -7.13
C LYS A 39 8.08 -13.90 -7.13
N GLU A 40 7.11 -14.10 -6.26
CA GLU A 40 6.00 -13.16 -6.05
C GLU A 40 6.41 -12.04 -5.12
N VAL A 41 6.11 -10.81 -5.54
CA VAL A 41 6.34 -9.60 -4.78
C VAL A 41 4.98 -9.12 -4.29
N ASN A 42 4.83 -9.02 -2.98
CA ASN A 42 3.65 -8.46 -2.35
C ASN A 42 3.99 -7.06 -1.81
N THR A 43 3.18 -6.07 -2.19
CA THR A 43 3.25 -4.69 -1.72
C THR A 43 1.92 -4.31 -1.05
N PRO A 44 1.75 -4.63 0.25
CA PRO A 44 0.54 -4.29 0.99
C PRO A 44 0.34 -2.78 1.11
N LEU A 45 -0.81 -2.29 0.68
CA LEU A 45 -1.18 -0.88 0.71
C LEU A 45 -1.50 -0.46 2.15
N HIS A 46 -0.75 0.52 2.65
CA HIS A 46 -0.86 0.98 4.04
C HIS A 46 -0.55 2.48 4.15
N PRO A 47 -1.20 3.24 5.06
CA PRO A 47 -0.88 4.65 5.30
C PRO A 47 0.60 4.95 5.58
N THR A 48 1.26 4.07 6.33
CA THR A 48 2.70 4.12 6.66
C THR A 48 3.57 3.20 5.79
N GLY A 49 3.01 2.65 4.72
CA GLY A 49 3.72 1.70 3.86
C GLY A 49 3.54 2.04 2.41
N TRP A 50 3.26 1.01 1.61
CA TRP A 50 3.06 1.17 0.18
C TRP A 50 1.81 1.98 -0.12
N LYS A 51 1.96 2.87 -1.09
CA LYS A 51 0.89 3.67 -1.67
C LYS A 51 0.84 3.37 -3.15
N MET A 52 -0.38 3.33 -3.67
CA MET A 52 -0.65 3.20 -5.10
C MET A 52 -1.35 4.47 -5.57
N LEU A 53 -0.91 5.00 -6.70
CA LEU A 53 -1.64 6.00 -7.45
C LEU A 53 -2.25 5.31 -8.66
N TYR A 54 -3.51 5.61 -8.94
CA TYR A 54 -4.22 5.16 -10.13
C TYR A 54 -4.96 6.35 -10.75
N ASP A 55 -4.68 6.64 -12.01
CA ASP A 55 -5.24 7.79 -12.75
C ASP A 55 -6.42 7.41 -13.66
N GLY A 56 -6.86 6.14 -13.63
CA GLY A 56 -7.86 5.59 -14.53
C GLY A 56 -7.28 4.77 -15.69
N GLU A 57 -5.98 4.89 -15.96
CA GLU A 57 -5.28 4.19 -17.06
C GLU A 57 -4.03 3.43 -16.58
N SER A 58 -3.33 3.96 -15.58
CA SER A 58 -2.04 3.47 -15.14
C SER A 58 -1.87 3.50 -13.64
N ILE A 59 -1.09 2.56 -13.11
CA ILE A 59 -0.73 2.51 -11.71
C ILE A 59 0.73 2.91 -11.49
N SER A 60 0.98 3.58 -10.38
CA SER A 60 2.31 3.83 -9.85
C SER A 60 2.38 3.40 -8.39
N LEU A 61 3.51 2.84 -7.96
CA LEU A 61 3.75 2.47 -6.56
C LEU A 61 4.83 3.38 -5.94
N LYS A 62 4.61 3.72 -4.67
CA LYS A 62 5.59 4.41 -3.82
C LYS A 62 5.62 3.75 -2.44
N PRO A 63 6.79 3.52 -1.82
CA PRO A 63 8.16 3.81 -2.30
C PRO A 63 8.63 2.87 -3.43
N SER A 64 9.94 2.71 -3.64
CA SER A 64 10.50 1.76 -4.62
C SER A 64 10.54 0.33 -4.11
N VAL A 65 10.44 -0.64 -5.02
CA VAL A 65 10.36 -2.08 -4.72
C VAL A 65 11.74 -2.64 -4.53
N GLY A 66 12.16 -2.75 -3.26
CA GLY A 66 13.42 -3.38 -2.87
C GLY A 66 13.22 -4.84 -2.42
N ASN A 67 13.56 -5.80 -3.27
CA ASN A 67 13.45 -7.23 -2.94
C ASN A 67 14.68 -7.75 -2.19
N TRP A 68 15.03 -7.09 -1.08
CA TRP A 68 16.26 -7.35 -0.32
C TRP A 68 16.28 -8.71 0.38
N SER A 69 15.13 -9.35 0.58
CA SER A 69 15.02 -10.73 1.08
C SER A 69 15.24 -11.77 -0.01
N PHE A 70 15.11 -11.42 -1.30
CA PHE A 70 15.30 -12.36 -2.40
C PHE A 70 16.77 -12.51 -2.77
N ASP A 71 17.12 -13.58 -3.48
CA ASP A 71 18.48 -13.81 -3.96
C ASP A 71 18.87 -12.81 -5.06
N CYS A 72 17.89 -12.38 -5.88
CA CYS A 72 18.12 -11.42 -6.96
C CYS A 72 18.48 -10.00 -6.44
N LYS A 73 18.06 -9.64 -5.22
CA LYS A 73 18.19 -8.30 -4.62
C LYS A 73 17.78 -7.19 -5.60
N SER A 74 16.74 -7.44 -6.41
CA SER A 74 16.28 -6.50 -7.43
C SER A 74 15.72 -5.23 -6.79
N HIS A 75 15.93 -4.08 -7.42
CA HIS A 75 15.40 -2.80 -6.97
C HIS A 75 14.86 -2.00 -8.16
N TYR A 76 13.59 -1.58 -8.09
CA TYR A 76 12.93 -0.86 -9.17
C TYR A 76 11.76 -0.03 -8.68
N TRP A 77 11.37 0.97 -9.47
CA TRP A 77 10.11 1.66 -9.35
C TRP A 77 9.08 1.04 -10.29
N ILE A 78 7.81 1.23 -9.95
CA ILE A 78 6.69 1.03 -10.87
C ILE A 78 6.03 2.40 -11.05
N THR A 79 6.19 2.98 -12.24
CA THR A 79 5.67 4.31 -12.57
C THR A 79 4.89 4.23 -13.87
N ASN A 80 3.63 4.63 -13.88
CA ASN A 80 2.74 4.59 -15.05
C ASN A 80 2.73 3.20 -15.74
N ASN A 81 2.61 2.14 -14.95
CA ASN A 81 2.75 0.74 -15.34
C ASN A 81 4.17 0.30 -15.80
N GLU A 82 5.18 1.16 -15.79
CA GLU A 82 6.53 0.82 -16.27
C GLU A 82 7.49 0.49 -15.14
N ILE A 83 8.35 -0.51 -15.39
CA ILE A 83 9.48 -0.84 -14.52
C ILE A 83 10.65 0.07 -14.83
N GLU A 84 11.05 0.87 -13.84
CA GLU A 84 12.24 1.70 -13.87
C GLU A 84 13.28 1.16 -12.88
N TRP A 85 14.42 0.68 -13.38
CA TRP A 85 15.44 0.07 -12.54
C TRP A 85 16.14 1.08 -11.64
N SER A 86 16.39 0.69 -10.39
CA SER A 86 17.14 1.48 -9.43
C SER A 86 18.36 0.74 -8.91
N LEU A 87 19.30 1.48 -8.32
CA LEU A 87 20.54 0.93 -7.78
C LEU A 87 20.27 0.10 -6.52
N LYS A 88 20.99 -1.01 -6.36
CA LYS A 88 20.92 -1.80 -5.13
C LYS A 88 21.39 -0.98 -3.93
N TRP A 89 20.65 -1.06 -2.85
CA TRP A 89 21.04 -0.43 -1.59
C TRP A 89 22.06 -1.29 -0.85
N THR A 90 22.88 -0.65 -0.02
CA THR A 90 23.76 -1.35 0.91
C THR A 90 22.93 -1.91 2.07
N ASN A 91 23.46 -2.93 2.74
CA ASN A 91 22.81 -3.49 3.94
C ASN A 91 22.62 -2.42 5.04
N GLU A 92 23.54 -1.46 5.15
CA GLU A 92 23.42 -0.34 6.08
C GLU A 92 22.23 0.56 5.74
N THR A 93 22.07 0.96 4.47
CA THR A 93 20.93 1.76 4.01
C THR A 93 19.62 1.00 4.23
N ILE A 94 19.57 -0.29 3.90
CA ILE A 94 18.39 -1.14 4.11
C ILE A 94 18.02 -1.19 5.60
N GLY A 95 19.01 -1.36 6.49
CA GLY A 95 18.80 -1.39 7.93
C GLY A 95 18.23 -0.08 8.45
N LYS A 96 18.82 1.06 8.08
CA LYS A 96 18.37 2.40 8.50
C LYS A 96 16.92 2.66 8.09
N VAL A 97 16.58 2.39 6.83
CA VAL A 97 15.21 2.63 6.31
C VAL A 97 14.19 1.76 7.03
N ARG A 98 14.49 0.47 7.24
CA ARG A 98 13.58 -0.44 7.98
C ARG A 98 13.32 0.03 9.40
N THR A 99 14.36 0.48 10.12
CA THR A 99 14.18 1.01 11.47
C THR A 99 13.25 2.22 11.49
N ILE A 100 13.41 3.14 10.55
CA ILE A 100 12.54 4.33 10.43
C ILE A 100 11.10 3.91 10.12
N GLU A 101 10.89 3.08 9.10
CA GLU A 101 9.56 2.58 8.70
C GLU A 101 8.86 1.83 9.84
N ASP A 102 9.60 1.06 10.63
CA ASP A 102 9.08 0.34 11.79
C ASP A 102 8.65 1.30 12.91
N SER A 103 9.46 2.33 13.19
CA SER A 103 9.10 3.37 14.15
C SER A 103 7.86 4.17 13.73
N GLU A 104 7.79 4.60 12.47
CA GLU A 104 6.63 5.31 11.91
C GLU A 104 5.35 4.46 11.98
N ARG A 105 5.48 3.16 11.71
CA ARG A 105 4.35 2.23 11.81
C ARG A 105 3.88 2.06 13.26
N GLN A 106 4.80 1.93 14.21
CA GLN A 106 4.46 1.82 15.63
C GLN A 106 3.75 3.06 16.15
N GLU A 107 4.26 4.25 15.80
CA GLU A 107 3.65 5.53 16.19
C GLU A 107 2.23 5.65 15.63
N TYR A 108 2.04 5.38 14.34
CA TYR A 108 0.72 5.44 13.70
C TYR A 108 -0.35 4.57 14.38
N TYR A 109 -0.01 3.33 14.75
CA TYR A 109 -0.97 2.45 15.40
C TYR A 109 -1.22 2.81 16.86
N ARG A 110 -0.20 3.27 17.59
CA ARG A 110 -0.38 3.77 18.96
C ARG A 110 -1.37 4.93 19.00
N ASP A 111 -1.21 5.89 18.10
CA ASP A 111 -2.05 7.07 18.06
C ASP A 111 -3.49 6.69 17.65
N LYS A 112 -3.64 5.79 16.67
CA LYS A 112 -4.96 5.26 16.27
C LYS A 112 -5.67 4.49 17.38
N ASP A 113 -4.94 3.71 18.17
CA ASP A 113 -5.52 3.00 19.32
C ASP A 113 -5.97 3.99 20.40
N SER A 114 -5.21 5.07 20.63
CA SER A 114 -5.61 6.13 21.57
C SER A 114 -6.88 6.87 21.13
N GLU A 115 -7.01 7.20 19.84
CA GLU A 115 -8.23 7.82 19.29
C GLU A 115 -9.45 6.90 19.44
N ASN A 116 -9.29 5.59 19.21
CA ASN A 116 -10.38 4.63 19.40
C ASN A 116 -10.82 4.53 20.87
N LEU A 117 -9.87 4.55 21.82
CA LEU A 117 -10.16 4.51 23.25
C LEU A 117 -10.90 5.77 23.72
N ASP A 118 -10.54 6.94 23.21
CA ASP A 118 -11.23 8.20 23.51
C ASP A 118 -12.64 8.24 22.92
N ASN A 119 -12.83 7.71 21.70
CA ASN A 119 -14.14 7.63 21.05
C ASN A 119 -15.08 6.65 21.79
N ASP A 120 -14.58 5.47 22.20
CA ASP A 120 -15.38 4.52 22.99
C ASP A 120 -15.75 5.07 24.37
N SER A 121 -14.86 5.85 24.99
CA SER A 121 -15.13 6.51 26.28
C SER A 121 -16.18 7.63 26.16
N SER A 122 -16.23 8.33 25.02
CA SER A 122 -17.23 9.37 24.75
C SER A 122 -18.63 8.82 24.39
N ASN A 123 -18.73 7.54 24.02
CA ASN A 123 -20.00 6.84 23.76
C ASN A 123 -20.65 6.21 25.01
N LEU A 124 -20.05 6.38 26.20
CA LEU A 124 -20.56 5.84 27.47
C LEU A 124 -21.43 6.81 28.28
N ILE A 125 -21.86 7.95 27.71
CA ILE A 125 -22.81 8.86 28.38
C ILE A 125 -24.10 8.98 27.57
N ASP A 126 -25.15 8.37 28.14
CA ASP A 126 -26.59 8.52 27.91
C ASP A 126 -27.14 8.39 26.49
N THR A 127 -27.70 7.19 26.21
CA THR A 127 -28.75 7.05 25.20
C THR A 127 -30.04 7.70 25.71
N PRO A 128 -30.71 8.47 24.84
CA PRO A 128 -32.02 8.00 24.41
C PRO A 128 -32.18 7.98 22.89
N VAL A 129 -32.82 6.90 22.44
CA VAL A 129 -33.26 6.55 21.09
C VAL A 129 -33.83 7.73 20.30
N SER A 130 -33.32 8.03 19.09
CA SER A 130 -34.15 8.47 17.95
C SER A 130 -33.47 8.44 16.56
N LYS A 131 -34.15 7.69 15.67
CA LYS A 131 -34.34 7.72 14.19
C LYS A 131 -33.20 8.08 13.20
N PRO A 132 -33.13 7.37 12.05
CA PRO A 132 -32.08 7.55 11.06
C PRO A 132 -32.31 8.81 10.21
N LYS A 133 -31.23 9.53 9.90
CA LYS A 133 -31.23 10.61 8.90
C LYS A 133 -30.14 10.40 7.86
N THR A 134 -30.52 10.77 6.65
CA THR A 134 -29.98 10.52 5.32
C THR A 134 -28.78 11.40 4.94
N THR A 135 -27.88 10.83 4.13
CA THR A 135 -26.92 11.41 3.14
C THR A 135 -26.64 12.92 3.10
N SER A 136 -25.34 13.27 3.07
CA SER A 136 -24.74 14.22 2.09
C SER A 136 -23.20 14.19 2.17
N TRP A 137 -22.54 13.51 1.23
CA TRP A 137 -21.08 13.32 1.17
C TRP A 137 -20.42 14.28 0.16
N LEU A 138 -20.80 15.56 0.22
CA LEU A 138 -20.21 16.62 -0.60
C LEU A 138 -19.47 17.61 0.30
N GLN A 139 -18.22 17.92 -0.10
CA GLN A 139 -17.27 18.94 0.39
C GLN A 139 -16.26 18.39 1.42
N LYS A 140 -14.95 18.29 1.15
CA LYS A 140 -14.08 19.12 0.31
C LYS A 140 -12.85 18.36 -0.19
N LEU A 141 -12.59 18.59 -1.49
CA LEU A 141 -11.35 18.36 -2.22
C LEU A 141 -10.25 19.35 -1.79
N ILE A 142 -9.07 19.14 -2.38
CA ILE A 142 -7.85 19.97 -2.44
C ILE A 142 -6.92 19.68 -1.24
N PHE A 143 -5.72 19.12 -1.37
CA PHE A 143 -4.63 19.38 -2.32
C PHE A 143 -3.85 18.09 -2.60
N TRP A 144 -3.33 17.89 -3.83
CA TRP A 144 -2.00 17.33 -4.10
C TRP A 144 -1.57 17.72 -5.53
N LYS A 145 -0.33 18.20 -5.65
CA LYS A 145 0.38 18.57 -6.87
C LYS A 145 1.49 17.57 -7.09
#